data_AF-A0A2T7SRT6-F1
#
_entry.id   AF-A0A2T7SRT6-F1
#
_cell.length_a   1.000
_cell.length_b   1.000
_cell.length_c   1.000
_cell.angle_alpha   90.00
_cell.angle_beta   90.00
_cell.angle_gamma   90.00
#
_symmetry.space_group_name_H-M   'P 1'
#
loop_
_entity.id
_entity.type
_entity.pdbx_description
1 polymer ?
#
loop_
_entity_poly.entity_id
_entity_poly.type
_entity_poly.pdbx_seq_one_letter_code
_entity_poly.pdbx_strand_id
1 'polypeptide(L)'
;MKLTPSQTLLLNAAASHPQHVLTDFPSNLKGGALIKVLTSLGNEGLIRPHSKGPEGSTRFAITVAGLKAIGIEPPAKPKREGSKQSVLIDLMKRPEGATLPQMVEATGWQAHTVRGCMAGTLKKKLGLTIDSVKESGGERVYRVSPSSSLPTASAKTD
;
A
#
# COMPACT_ATOMS: atom_id res chain seq x y z
N MET A 1 -24.91 -3.41 -10.68
CA MET A 1 -26.20 -2.75 -10.37
C MET A 1 -26.26 -1.42 -11.12
N LYS A 2 -27.44 -0.92 -11.51
CA LYS A 2 -27.58 0.49 -11.91
C LYS A 2 -27.75 1.33 -10.64
N LEU A 3 -26.83 2.26 -10.40
CA LEU A 3 -26.96 3.22 -9.30
C LEU A 3 -28.17 4.14 -9.56
N THR A 4 -28.96 4.39 -8.52
CA THR A 4 -30.05 5.36 -8.57
C THR A 4 -29.49 6.79 -8.50
N PRO A 5 -30.22 7.82 -9.01
CA PRO A 5 -29.74 9.20 -8.98
C PRO A 5 -29.33 9.69 -7.58
N SER A 6 -30.08 9.30 -6.54
CA SER A 6 -29.77 9.64 -5.15
C SER A 6 -28.48 8.96 -4.64
N GLN A 7 -28.23 7.71 -5.06
CA GLN A 7 -26.97 7.01 -4.72
C GLN A 7 -25.77 7.65 -5.41
N THR A 8 -25.91 7.98 -6.70
CA THR A 8 -24.85 8.64 -7.47
C THR A 8 -24.49 10.00 -6.89
N LEU A 9 -25.49 10.82 -6.51
CA LEU A 9 -25.26 12.11 -5.86
C LEU A 9 -24.49 11.96 -4.54
N LEU A 10 -24.90 11.01 -3.71
CA LEU A 10 -24.31 10.77 -2.40
C LEU A 10 -22.87 10.23 -2.50
N LEU A 11 -22.58 9.37 -3.49
CA LEU A 11 -21.22 8.90 -3.77
C LEU A 11 -20.34 10.02 -4.36
N ASN A 12 -20.88 10.87 -5.24
CA ASN A 12 -20.16 12.05 -5.77
C ASN A 12 -19.80 13.04 -4.66
N ALA A 13 -20.75 13.37 -3.77
CA ALA A 13 -20.50 14.26 -2.63
C ALA A 13 -19.40 13.69 -1.71
N ALA A 14 -19.45 12.38 -1.44
CA ALA A 14 -18.40 11.70 -0.68
C ALA A 14 -17.04 11.73 -1.39
N ALA A 15 -16.99 11.61 -2.72
CA ALA A 15 -15.74 11.67 -3.47
C ALA A 15 -15.05 13.03 -3.38
N SER A 16 -15.82 14.13 -3.37
CA SER A 16 -15.31 15.49 -3.21
C SER A 16 -14.90 15.84 -1.78
N HIS A 17 -15.33 15.08 -0.78
CA HIS A 17 -14.98 15.33 0.61
C HIS A 17 -13.52 14.93 0.90
N PRO A 18 -12.70 15.75 1.60
CA PRO A 18 -11.28 15.44 1.89
C PRO A 18 -11.06 14.12 2.62
N GLN A 19 -12.03 13.71 3.44
CA GLN A 19 -12.00 12.45 4.20
C GLN A 19 -12.74 11.30 3.50
N HIS A 20 -13.28 11.54 2.30
CA HIS A 20 -14.11 10.59 1.55
C HIS A 20 -15.35 10.08 2.29
N VAL A 21 -15.96 10.94 3.11
CA VAL A 21 -17.09 10.60 3.99
C VAL A 21 -18.40 11.07 3.36
N LEU A 22 -19.45 10.29 3.56
CA LEU A 22 -20.82 10.66 3.18
C LEU A 22 -21.32 11.75 4.15
N THR A 23 -21.46 12.98 3.64
CA THR A 23 -21.90 14.15 4.44
C THR A 23 -23.21 14.75 3.96
N ASP A 24 -23.47 14.74 2.65
CA ASP A 24 -24.68 15.30 2.04
C ASP A 24 -25.73 14.23 1.78
N PHE A 25 -26.64 14.06 2.73
CA PHE A 25 -27.80 13.20 2.57
C PHE A 25 -28.97 14.01 2.01
N PRO A 26 -29.55 13.64 0.86
CA PRO A 26 -30.62 14.41 0.26
C PRO A 26 -31.88 14.35 1.12
N SER A 27 -32.64 15.44 1.16
CA SER A 27 -33.79 15.61 2.06
C SER A 27 -34.92 14.59 1.83
N ASN A 28 -34.98 14.02 0.61
CA ASN A 28 -35.89 12.95 0.21
C ASN A 28 -35.47 11.55 0.71
N LEU A 29 -34.29 11.41 1.32
CA LEU A 29 -33.73 10.16 1.81
C LEU A 29 -33.45 10.25 3.32
N LYS A 30 -34.48 9.99 4.14
CA LYS A 30 -34.40 10.06 5.61
C LYS A 30 -34.90 8.77 6.27
N GLY A 31 -34.48 8.56 7.51
CA GLY A 31 -34.95 7.44 8.34
C GLY A 31 -34.69 6.07 7.70
N GLY A 32 -35.72 5.21 7.66
CA GLY A 32 -35.59 3.84 7.16
C GLY A 32 -35.18 3.71 5.69
N ALA A 33 -35.55 4.68 4.83
CA ALA A 33 -35.14 4.69 3.43
C ALA A 33 -33.63 4.90 3.29
N LEU A 34 -33.06 5.80 4.09
CA LEU A 34 -31.62 6.03 4.14
C LEU A 34 -30.88 4.78 4.62
N ILE A 35 -31.38 4.13 5.68
CA ILE A 35 -30.77 2.89 6.20
C ILE A 35 -30.73 1.81 5.12
N LYS A 36 -31.83 1.62 4.36
CA LYS A 36 -31.85 0.64 3.26
C LYS A 36 -30.82 0.93 2.17
N VAL A 37 -30.68 2.20 1.80
CA VAL A 37 -29.67 2.62 0.81
C VAL A 37 -28.26 2.36 1.33
N LEU A 38 -27.95 2.75 2.57
CA LEU A 38 -26.64 2.51 3.19
C LEU A 38 -26.33 1.01 3.31
N THR A 39 -27.30 0.20 3.72
CA THR A 39 -27.15 -1.26 3.79
C THR A 39 -26.87 -1.86 2.40
N SER A 40 -27.60 -1.45 1.37
CA SER A 40 -27.37 -1.92 0.00
C SER A 40 -25.99 -1.53 -0.51
N LEU A 41 -25.59 -0.26 -0.35
CA LEU A 41 -24.27 0.23 -0.75
C LEU A 41 -23.14 -0.47 0.02
N GLY A 42 -23.37 -0.81 1.30
CA GLY A 42 -22.44 -1.55 2.12
C GLY A 42 -22.29 -3.00 1.68
N ASN A 43 -23.39 -3.69 1.37
CA ASN A 43 -23.39 -5.07 0.86
C ASN A 43 -22.68 -5.19 -0.49
N GLU A 44 -22.79 -4.17 -1.34
CA GLU A 44 -22.06 -4.11 -2.61
C GLU A 44 -20.60 -3.64 -2.45
N GLY A 45 -20.16 -3.33 -1.23
CA GLY A 45 -18.80 -2.88 -0.93
C GLY A 45 -18.47 -1.49 -1.46
N LEU A 46 -19.47 -0.70 -1.85
CA LEU A 46 -19.30 0.66 -2.37
C LEU A 46 -19.04 1.69 -1.26
N ILE A 47 -19.50 1.39 -0.04
CA ILE A 47 -19.21 2.19 1.16
C ILE A 47 -18.73 1.29 2.30
N ARG A 48 -18.08 1.89 3.29
CA ARG A 48 -17.63 1.22 4.52
C ARG A 48 -17.85 2.10 5.74
N PRO A 49 -18.02 1.52 6.95
CA PRO A 49 -17.96 2.28 8.18
C PRO A 49 -16.64 3.04 8.29
N HIS A 50 -16.69 4.32 8.65
CA HIS A 50 -15.53 5.20 8.77
C HIS A 50 -15.25 5.60 10.20
N SER A 51 -16.23 6.21 10.86
CA SER A 51 -16.10 6.70 12.24
C SER A 51 -17.46 6.86 12.90
N LYS A 52 -17.47 7.07 14.21
CA LYS A 52 -18.67 7.54 14.92
C LYS A 52 -18.86 9.02 14.66
N GLY A 53 -20.05 9.40 14.20
CA GLY A 53 -20.50 10.77 14.11
C GLY A 53 -21.04 11.28 15.44
N PRO A 54 -21.49 12.55 15.47
CA PRO A 54 -22.24 13.11 16.58
C PRO A 54 -23.45 12.21 16.88
N GLU A 55 -23.84 12.15 18.17
CA GLU A 55 -24.98 11.36 18.64
C GLU A 55 -24.84 9.83 18.44
N GLY A 56 -23.62 9.31 18.28
CA GLY A 56 -23.37 7.86 18.18
C GLY A 56 -23.72 7.24 16.82
N SER A 57 -24.15 8.06 15.86
CA SER A 57 -24.38 7.68 14.47
C SER A 57 -23.11 7.13 13.82
N THR A 58 -23.22 6.22 12.86
CA THR A 58 -22.04 5.71 12.11
C THR A 58 -21.90 6.50 10.83
N ARG A 59 -20.77 7.18 10.65
CA ARG A 59 -20.39 7.80 9.38
C ARG A 59 -19.82 6.75 8.45
N PHE A 60 -20.23 6.81 7.19
CA PHE A 60 -19.75 5.92 6.14
C PHE A 60 -18.80 6.68 5.22
N ALA A 61 -17.80 5.99 4.69
CA ALA A 61 -16.90 6.51 3.66
C ALA A 61 -17.05 5.72 2.37
N ILE A 62 -16.90 6.40 1.24
CA ILE A 62 -16.87 5.77 -0.07
C ILE A 62 -15.61 4.91 -0.23
N THR A 63 -15.74 3.74 -0.86
CA THR A 63 -14.61 2.85 -1.15
C THR A 63 -14.04 3.11 -2.54
N VAL A 64 -12.93 2.44 -2.87
CA VAL A 64 -12.40 2.41 -4.24
C VAL A 64 -13.42 1.85 -5.23
N ALA A 65 -14.18 0.83 -4.83
CA ALA A 65 -15.24 0.27 -5.66
C ALA A 65 -16.36 1.30 -5.87
N GLY A 66 -16.74 2.04 -4.82
CA GLY A 66 -17.69 3.15 -4.89
C GLY A 66 -17.24 4.24 -5.86
N LEU A 67 -15.98 4.68 -5.78
CA LEU A 67 -15.40 5.68 -6.69
C LEU A 67 -15.44 5.21 -8.14
N LYS A 68 -15.00 3.97 -8.40
CA LYS A 68 -15.08 3.37 -9.75
C LYS A 68 -16.51 3.28 -10.27
N ALA A 69 -17.48 2.97 -9.39
CA ALA A 69 -18.89 2.85 -9.76
C ALA A 69 -19.51 4.18 -10.23
N ILE A 70 -18.98 5.32 -9.78
CA ILE A 70 -19.36 6.66 -10.27
C ILE A 70 -18.45 7.19 -11.38
N GLY A 71 -17.56 6.35 -11.94
CA GLY A 71 -16.64 6.74 -13.00
C GLY A 71 -15.47 7.60 -12.54
N ILE A 72 -15.28 7.77 -11.23
CA ILE A 72 -14.10 8.42 -10.69
C ILE A 72 -13.02 7.36 -10.56
N GLU A 73 -12.03 7.44 -11.44
CA GLU A 73 -10.84 6.64 -11.29
C GLU A 73 -10.08 7.19 -10.08
N PRO A 74 -9.97 6.43 -8.97
CA PRO A 74 -9.23 6.92 -7.82
C PRO A 74 -7.80 7.19 -8.28
N PRO A 75 -7.15 8.27 -7.78
CA PRO A 75 -5.72 8.45 -8.04
C PRO A 75 -5.06 7.13 -7.69
N ALA A 76 -4.30 6.58 -8.65
CA ALA A 76 -3.67 5.28 -8.50
C ALA A 76 -3.05 5.27 -7.11
N LYS A 77 -3.67 4.51 -6.18
CA LYS A 77 -3.08 4.34 -4.86
C LYS A 77 -1.65 3.93 -5.17
N PRO A 78 -0.61 4.54 -4.58
CA PRO A 78 0.68 3.90 -4.64
C PRO A 78 0.37 2.47 -4.23
N LYS A 79 0.71 1.53 -5.11
CA LYS A 79 0.74 0.11 -4.80
C LYS A 79 1.34 0.04 -3.41
N ARG A 80 1.04 -0.98 -2.62
CA ARG A 80 1.82 -1.20 -1.38
C ARG A 80 3.29 -1.59 -1.70
N GLU A 81 3.94 -0.89 -2.63
CA GLU A 81 5.37 -0.64 -2.83
C GLU A 81 5.98 0.21 -1.70
N GLY A 82 5.29 0.34 -0.56
CA GLY A 82 5.78 1.00 0.66
C GLY A 82 5.82 0.10 1.89
N SER A 83 5.78 -1.23 1.73
CA SER A 83 6.25 -2.08 2.83
C SER A 83 7.73 -1.79 2.99
N LYS A 84 8.25 -1.58 4.21
CA LYS A 84 9.68 -1.35 4.45
C LYS A 84 10.62 -2.35 3.73
N GLN A 85 10.08 -3.49 3.31
CA GLN A 85 10.66 -4.48 2.39
C GLN A 85 10.98 -3.96 0.98
N SER A 86 10.12 -3.16 0.33
CA SER A 86 10.41 -2.60 -1.01
C SER A 86 11.54 -1.59 -0.94
N VAL A 87 11.51 -0.68 0.05
CA VAL A 87 12.61 0.26 0.33
C VAL A 87 13.93 -0.49 0.50
N LEU A 88 13.92 -1.60 1.25
CA LEU A 88 15.08 -2.46 1.42
C LEU A 88 15.58 -3.06 0.10
N ILE A 89 14.66 -3.58 -0.72
CA ILE A 89 14.98 -4.18 -2.03
C ILE A 89 15.53 -3.10 -2.98
N ASP A 90 14.92 -1.93 -3.07
CA ASP A 90 15.35 -0.85 -3.94
C ASP A 90 16.73 -0.32 -3.58
N LEU A 91 17.06 -0.24 -2.28
CA LEU A 91 18.41 0.09 -1.81
C LEU A 91 19.45 -0.93 -2.29
N MET A 92 19.15 -2.23 -2.17
CA MET A 92 20.08 -3.27 -2.61
C MET A 92 20.12 -3.46 -4.14
N LYS A 93 19.10 -3.01 -4.87
CA LYS A 93 19.07 -3.04 -6.35
C LYS A 93 19.97 -1.99 -6.97
N ARG A 94 20.39 -0.97 -6.21
CA ARG A 94 21.28 0.07 -6.71
C ARG A 94 22.63 -0.54 -7.11
N PRO A 95 23.30 0.01 -8.14
CA PRO A 95 24.59 -0.52 -8.58
C PRO A 95 25.66 -0.46 -7.47
N GLU A 96 25.59 0.54 -6.59
CA GLU A 96 26.43 0.63 -5.40
C GLU A 96 26.11 -0.46 -4.36
N GLY A 97 24.86 -0.93 -4.28
CA GLY A 97 24.32 -1.76 -3.22
C GLY A 97 23.96 -0.97 -1.97
N ALA A 98 23.71 -1.67 -0.86
CA ALA A 98 23.35 -1.03 0.41
C ALA A 98 24.11 -1.64 1.59
N THR A 99 24.56 -0.79 2.52
CA THR A 99 25.15 -1.25 3.78
C THR A 99 24.07 -1.50 4.83
N LEU A 100 24.39 -2.32 5.84
CA LEU A 100 23.46 -2.60 6.94
C LEU A 100 22.95 -1.33 7.67
N PRO A 101 23.79 -0.34 8.02
CA PRO A 101 23.30 0.89 8.65
C PRO A 101 22.38 1.71 7.72
N GLN A 102 22.69 1.81 6.42
CA GLN A 102 21.82 2.48 5.45
C GLN A 102 20.43 1.81 5.38
N MET A 103 20.39 0.48 5.39
CA MET A 103 19.15 -0.28 5.39
C MET A 103 18.35 -0.10 6.69
N VAL A 104 19.03 -0.02 7.84
CA VAL A 104 18.42 0.28 9.15
C VAL A 104 17.81 1.68 9.17
N GLU A 105 18.55 2.69 8.70
CA GLU A 105 18.12 4.08 8.67
C GLU A 105 16.89 4.27 7.77
N ALA A 106 16.93 3.72 6.55
CA ALA A 106 15.84 3.88 5.59
C ALA A 106 14.54 3.13 5.97
N THR A 107 14.64 2.06 6.76
CA THR A 107 13.48 1.24 7.15
C THR A 107 13.03 1.49 8.58
N GLY A 108 13.88 2.06 9.43
CA GLY A 108 13.71 2.13 10.89
C GLY A 108 13.66 0.74 11.55
N TRP A 109 14.23 -0.29 10.91
CA TRP A 109 14.32 -1.63 11.48
C TRP A 109 15.63 -1.86 12.19
N GLN A 110 15.62 -2.70 13.22
CA GLN A 110 16.85 -3.15 13.84
C GLN A 110 17.64 -4.07 12.88
N ALA A 111 18.97 -4.09 13.05
CA ALA A 111 19.88 -4.84 12.19
C ALA A 111 19.51 -6.33 12.04
N HIS A 112 19.02 -6.98 13.12
CA HIS A 112 18.62 -8.38 13.07
C HIS A 112 17.30 -8.58 12.31
N THR A 113 16.39 -7.61 12.32
CA THR A 113 15.13 -7.62 11.55
C THR A 113 15.43 -7.51 10.06
N VAL A 114 16.36 -6.62 9.68
CA VAL A 114 16.84 -6.50 8.30
C VAL A 114 17.42 -7.82 7.82
N ARG A 115 18.34 -8.43 8.59
CA ARG A 115 18.93 -9.73 8.27
C ARG A 115 17.89 -10.85 8.14
N GLY A 116 16.91 -10.89 9.05
CA GLY A 116 15.80 -11.84 8.98
C GLY A 116 14.94 -11.66 7.74
N CYS A 117 14.66 -10.42 7.35
CA CYS A 117 13.91 -10.11 6.13
C CYS A 117 14.68 -10.54 4.88
N MET A 118 15.99 -10.26 4.81
CA MET A 118 16.86 -10.66 3.71
C MET A 118 16.90 -12.19 3.53
N ALA A 119 17.12 -12.93 4.61
CA ALA A 119 17.22 -14.39 4.56
C ALA A 119 15.86 -15.09 4.33
N GLY A 120 14.79 -14.60 4.96
CA GLY A 120 13.48 -15.23 4.90
C GLY A 120 12.63 -14.73 3.75
N THR A 121 12.38 -13.42 3.70
CA THR A 121 11.44 -12.86 2.72
C THR A 121 12.10 -12.72 1.35
N LEU A 122 13.30 -12.14 1.27
CA LEU A 122 13.92 -11.84 -0.02
C LEU A 122 14.49 -13.11 -0.68
N LYS A 123 15.31 -13.89 0.04
CA LYS A 123 15.86 -15.14 -0.51
C LYS A 123 14.81 -16.25 -0.66
N LYS A 124 14.11 -16.65 0.42
CA LYS A 124 13.22 -17.84 0.37
C LYS A 124 11.87 -17.57 -0.28
N LYS A 125 11.21 -16.44 0.07
CA LYS A 125 9.85 -16.16 -0.40
C LYS A 125 9.80 -15.51 -1.78
N LEU A 126 10.74 -14.60 -2.08
CA LEU A 126 10.80 -13.87 -3.35
C LEU A 126 11.83 -14.44 -4.35
N GLY A 127 12.69 -15.38 -3.93
CA GLY A 127 13.68 -16.01 -4.83
C GLY A 127 14.77 -15.06 -5.30
N LEU A 128 15.05 -13.98 -4.56
CA LEU A 128 16.08 -13.00 -4.92
C LEU A 128 17.47 -13.49 -4.50
N THR A 129 18.45 -13.33 -5.37
CA THR A 129 19.87 -13.56 -5.04
C THR A 129 20.39 -12.32 -4.33
N ILE A 130 21.01 -12.52 -3.15
CA ILE A 130 21.67 -11.45 -2.40
C ILE A 130 23.15 -11.76 -2.32
N ASP A 131 23.95 -10.92 -2.97
CA ASP A 131 25.40 -10.90 -2.90
C ASP A 131 25.85 -9.99 -1.77
N SER A 132 26.92 -10.38 -1.09
CA SER A 132 27.51 -9.57 -0.03
C SER A 132 29.01 -9.46 -0.24
N VAL A 133 29.49 -8.24 -0.44
CA VAL A 133 30.91 -7.94 -0.61
C VAL A 133 31.39 -7.21 0.64
N LYS A 134 32.54 -7.65 1.18
CA LYS A 134 33.25 -6.91 2.22
C LYS A 134 34.41 -6.19 1.54
N GLU A 135 34.25 -4.89 1.32
CA GLU A 135 35.34 -4.07 0.81
C GLU A 135 36.44 -3.97 1.88
N SER A 136 37.71 -4.07 1.50
CA SER A 136 38.83 -4.24 2.44
C SER A 136 38.87 -3.14 3.51
N GLY A 137 38.53 -3.51 4.75
CA GLY A 137 38.47 -2.61 5.91
C GLY A 137 37.16 -1.83 6.07
N GLY A 138 36.21 -1.95 5.14
CA GLY A 138 34.95 -1.20 5.11
C GLY A 138 33.71 -1.95 5.58
N GLU A 139 32.56 -1.27 5.47
CA GLU A 139 31.26 -1.85 5.75
C GLU A 139 30.88 -2.93 4.71
N ARG A 140 30.12 -3.93 5.15
CA ARG A 140 29.63 -4.98 4.24
C ARG A 140 28.48 -4.43 3.41
N VAL A 141 28.64 -4.48 2.08
CA VAL A 141 27.68 -4.02 1.08
C VAL A 141 26.88 -5.20 0.57
N TYR A 142 25.56 -5.04 0.47
CA TYR A 142 24.61 -6.03 -0.02
C TYR A 142 24.00 -5.60 -1.35
N ARG A 143 23.95 -6.50 -2.32
CA ARG A 143 23.35 -6.27 -3.65
C ARG A 143 22.32 -7.34 -3.97
N VAL A 144 21.21 -6.96 -4.59
CA VAL A 144 20.22 -7.91 -5.10
C VAL A 144 20.20 -7.96 -6.61
N SER A 145 20.21 -9.17 -7.14
CA SER A 145 20.13 -9.45 -8.56
C SER A 145 18.78 -10.14 -8.82
N PRO A 146 17.90 -9.63 -9.72
CA PRO A 146 16.76 -10.41 -10.16
C PRO A 146 17.32 -11.68 -10.80
N SER A 147 16.81 -12.85 -10.41
CA SER A 147 17.28 -14.14 -10.90
C SER A 147 17.08 -14.23 -12.42
N SER A 148 18.09 -13.82 -13.18
CA SER A 148 18.22 -14.08 -14.60
C SER A 148 19.70 -14.22 -14.94
N SER A 149 20.11 -15.49 -15.03
CA SER A 149 21.23 -16.07 -15.77
C SER A 149 22.68 -15.56 -15.57
N LEU A 150 23.50 -16.54 -15.16
CA LEU A 150 24.94 -16.77 -15.37
C LEU A 150 25.99 -16.14 -14.41
N PRO A 151 27.00 -16.93 -13.98
CA PRO A 151 28.09 -16.47 -13.15
C PRO A 151 29.14 -15.77 -14.02
N THR A 152 29.56 -14.57 -13.64
CA THR A 152 30.81 -13.99 -14.17
C THR A 152 31.81 -13.89 -13.03
N ALA A 153 33.00 -14.35 -13.35
CA ALA A 153 34.10 -14.69 -12.49
C ALA A 153 34.79 -13.50 -11.82
N SER A 154 35.50 -13.84 -10.73
CA SER A 154 36.82 -13.34 -10.33
C SER A 154 37.22 -11.91 -10.65
N ALA A 155 37.52 -11.16 -9.59
CA ALA A 155 38.67 -10.25 -9.59
C ALA A 155 39.56 -10.58 -8.38
N LYS A 156 40.67 -11.28 -8.67
CA LYS A 156 41.92 -11.18 -7.91
C LYS A 156 42.49 -9.77 -8.15
N THR A 157 43.05 -9.16 -7.12
CA THR A 157 44.24 -8.30 -7.19
C THR A 157 44.93 -8.49 -5.83
N ASP A 158 45.94 -9.37 -5.79
CA ASP A 158 47.38 -9.02 -5.64
C ASP A 158 47.67 -8.27 -4.33
#